data_AF-A0A6G4U8N0-F1
#
_entry.id   AF-A0A6G4U8N0-F1
#
_cell.length_a   1.000
_cell.length_b   1.000
_cell.length_c   1.000
_cell.angle_alpha   90.00
_cell.angle_beta   90.00
_cell.angle_gamma   90.00
#
_symmetry.space_group_name_H-M   'P 1'
#
loop_
_entity.id
_entity.type
_entity.pdbx_description
1 polymer ?
#
loop_
_entity_poly.entity_id
_entity_poly.type
_entity_poly.pdbx_seq_one_letter_code
_entity_poly.pdbx_strand_id
1 'polypeptide(L)'
;MNREQVAERKEPNVDWQELTDLTRGQPFVVERVRLAGSGVAIEGEFEPPQLARLGIDDQVFVAAFVRSHGSIKEMERTFGVSYPTIKSRLKRIAESLDFVADA
;
A
#
# COMPACT_ATOMS: atom_id res chain seq x y z
N MET A 1 35.44 15.43 -29.24
CA MET A 1 34.61 14.41 -29.91
C MET A 1 33.90 13.64 -28.81
N ASN A 2 32.57 13.80 -28.75
CA ASN A 2 31.65 13.24 -27.75
C ASN A 2 31.39 11.73 -27.96
N ARG A 3 30.71 11.15 -26.95
CA ARG A 3 29.84 9.94 -26.92
C ARG A 3 30.50 8.79 -26.16
N GLU A 4 30.03 8.32 -25.00
CA GLU A 4 28.72 8.41 -24.36
C GLU A 4 28.89 8.52 -22.84
N GLN A 5 28.39 9.62 -22.28
CA GLN A 5 27.91 9.61 -20.90
C GLN A 5 26.70 8.68 -20.88
N VAL A 6 26.88 7.47 -20.35
CA VAL A 6 25.75 6.64 -19.95
C VAL A 6 25.10 7.37 -18.80
N ALA A 7 24.12 8.21 -19.13
CA ALA A 7 23.26 8.83 -18.15
C ALA A 7 22.67 7.72 -17.29
N GLU A 8 22.98 7.73 -15.99
CA GLU A 8 22.19 7.04 -14.99
C GLU A 8 20.75 7.53 -15.17
N ARG A 9 19.96 6.76 -15.92
CA ARG A 9 18.50 6.87 -15.86
C ARG A 9 18.16 6.46 -14.44
N LYS A 10 18.05 7.45 -13.55
CA LYS A 10 17.30 7.28 -12.31
C LYS A 10 15.91 6.83 -12.78
N GLU A 11 15.63 5.54 -12.67
CA GLU A 11 14.27 5.05 -12.83
C GLU A 11 13.41 5.93 -11.92
N PRO A 12 12.29 6.48 -12.41
CA PRO A 12 11.37 7.17 -11.52
C PRO A 12 11.03 6.14 -10.45
N ASN A 13 11.48 6.42 -9.22
CA ASN A 13 11.08 5.62 -8.07
C ASN A 13 9.62 6.01 -7.83
N VAL A 14 8.73 5.45 -8.65
CA VAL A 14 7.29 5.66 -8.53
C VAL A 14 6.95 5.12 -7.16
N ASP A 15 6.70 6.05 -6.24
CA ASP A 15 6.30 5.72 -4.88
C ASP A 15 4.96 4.96 -4.95
N TRP A 16 4.71 4.08 -3.98
CA TRP A 16 3.45 3.34 -3.91
C TRP A 16 2.22 4.27 -3.83
N GLN A 17 2.42 5.51 -3.37
CA GLN A 17 1.42 6.58 -3.41
C GLN A 17 1.01 6.91 -4.86
N GLU A 18 1.98 7.11 -5.74
CA GLU A 18 1.74 7.44 -7.15
C GLU A 18 1.08 6.26 -7.89
N LEU A 19 1.46 5.02 -7.58
CA LEU A 19 0.77 3.83 -8.10
C LEU A 19 -0.69 3.75 -7.64
N THR A 20 -0.95 4.05 -6.36
CA THR A 20 -2.31 4.06 -5.81
C THR A 20 -3.16 5.15 -6.47
N ASP A 21 -2.58 6.32 -6.73
CA ASP A 21 -3.24 7.43 -7.43
C ASP A 21 -3.51 7.11 -8.91
N LEU A 22 -2.55 6.48 -9.60
CA LEU A 22 -2.67 6.12 -11.02
C LEU A 22 -3.77 5.09 -11.27
N THR A 23 -3.92 4.12 -10.37
CA THR A 23 -4.96 3.09 -10.47
C THR A 23 -6.34 3.63 -10.11
N ARG A 24 -6.44 4.75 -9.37
CA ARG A 24 -7.71 5.38 -8.95
C ARG A 24 -8.70 4.41 -8.31
N GLY A 25 -8.19 3.40 -7.61
CA GLY A 25 -8.99 2.32 -7.02
C GLY A 25 -9.65 1.37 -8.03
N GLN A 26 -9.29 1.45 -9.32
CA GLN A 26 -9.68 0.45 -10.30
C GLN A 26 -8.92 -0.86 -10.06
N PRO A 27 -9.54 -2.03 -10.36
CA PRO A 27 -8.84 -3.31 -10.33
C PRO A 27 -7.62 -3.27 -11.26
N PHE A 28 -6.49 -3.76 -10.77
CA PHE A 28 -5.27 -3.88 -11.53
C PHE A 28 -4.57 -5.19 -11.17
N VAL A 29 -3.75 -5.68 -12.10
CA VAL A 29 -2.87 -6.82 -11.89
C VAL A 29 -1.42 -6.34 -11.93
N VAL A 30 -0.56 -7.06 -11.22
CA VAL A 30 0.89 -6.94 -11.36
C VAL A 30 1.31 -7.91 -12.46
N GLU A 31 1.96 -7.42 -13.51
CA GLU A 31 2.41 -8.25 -14.64
C GLU A 31 3.84 -8.79 -14.47
N ARG A 32 4.64 -8.14 -13.63
CA ARG A 32 6.06 -8.46 -13.46
C ARG A 32 6.58 -8.08 -12.07
N VAL A 33 7.32 -9.00 -11.45
CA VAL A 33 8.07 -8.78 -10.21
C VAL A 33 9.55 -9.03 -10.45
N ARG A 34 10.43 -8.15 -9.97
CA ARG A 34 11.88 -8.32 -10.05
C ARG A 34 12.47 -8.50 -8.66
N LEU A 35 13.26 -9.56 -8.48
CA LEU A 35 14.04 -9.78 -7.26
C LEU A 35 15.28 -8.90 -7.27
N ALA A 36 15.32 -7.90 -6.37
CA ALA A 36 16.40 -6.90 -6.33
C ALA A 36 17.81 -7.51 -6.14
N GLY A 37 17.92 -8.63 -5.42
CA GLY A 37 19.20 -9.25 -5.09
C GLY A 37 19.77 -10.21 -6.15
N SER A 38 18.98 -10.66 -7.12
CA SER A 38 19.42 -11.67 -8.10
C SER A 38 19.18 -11.27 -9.55
N GLY A 39 18.43 -10.19 -9.80
CA GLY A 39 18.04 -9.77 -11.14
C GLY A 39 16.99 -10.66 -11.82
N VAL A 40 16.62 -11.78 -11.19
CA VAL A 40 15.56 -12.68 -11.64
C VAL A 40 14.25 -11.91 -11.72
N ALA A 41 13.54 -12.12 -12.82
CA ALA A 41 12.21 -11.58 -13.02
C ALA A 41 11.20 -12.71 -13.18
N ILE A 42 10.04 -12.50 -12.60
CA ILE A 42 8.89 -13.39 -12.65
C ILE A 42 7.79 -12.62 -13.39
N GLU A 43 7.24 -13.21 -14.44
CA GLU A 43 6.18 -12.64 -15.28
C GLU A 43 4.91 -13.48 -15.20
N GLY A 44 3.76 -12.82 -15.29
CA GLY A 44 2.44 -13.43 -15.17
C GLY A 44 1.43 -12.43 -14.62
N GLU A 45 0.15 -12.79 -14.60
CA GLU A 45 -0.89 -11.95 -13.98
C GLU A 45 -1.01 -12.30 -12.50
N PHE A 46 -0.68 -11.33 -11.63
CA PHE A 46 -0.76 -11.49 -10.19
C PHE A 46 -1.73 -10.48 -9.60
N GLU A 47 -2.65 -10.96 -8.77
CA GLU A 47 -3.47 -10.09 -7.94
C GLU A 47 -2.60 -9.37 -6.89
N PRO A 48 -2.71 -8.03 -6.76
CA PRO A 48 -2.02 -7.32 -5.71
C PRO A 48 -2.51 -7.77 -4.32
N PRO A 49 -1.65 -7.76 -3.28
CA PRO A 49 -2.07 -8.05 -1.92
C PRO A 49 -3.26 -7.18 -1.49
N GLN A 50 -4.17 -7.70 -0.67
CA GLN A 50 -5.41 -6.98 -0.31
C GLN A 50 -5.14 -5.59 0.29
N LEU A 51 -4.09 -5.46 1.10
CA LEU A 51 -3.68 -4.17 1.67
C LEU A 51 -3.27 -3.15 0.61
N ALA A 52 -2.65 -3.58 -0.50
CA ALA A 52 -2.27 -2.72 -1.61
C ALA A 52 -3.48 -2.31 -2.48
N ARG A 53 -4.64 -2.95 -2.29
CA ARG A 53 -5.91 -2.57 -2.92
C ARG A 53 -6.71 -1.56 -2.11
N LEU A 54 -6.32 -1.30 -0.86
CA LEU A 54 -6.93 -0.22 -0.07
C LEU A 54 -6.56 1.13 -0.66
N GLY A 55 -7.47 2.11 -0.55
CA GLY A 55 -7.13 3.50 -0.87
C GLY A 55 -6.02 4.03 0.04
N ILE A 56 -5.26 5.02 -0.44
CA ILE A 56 -4.07 5.54 0.27
C ILE A 56 -4.38 5.94 1.71
N ASP A 57 -5.52 6.59 1.94
CA ASP A 57 -5.93 7.02 3.28
C ASP A 57 -6.11 5.84 4.23
N ASP A 58 -6.62 4.71 3.74
CA ASP A 58 -6.85 3.50 4.53
C ASP A 58 -5.54 2.74 4.75
N GLN A 59 -4.63 2.73 3.79
CA GLN A 59 -3.27 2.19 3.99
C GLN A 59 -2.52 2.97 5.08
N VAL A 60 -2.57 4.31 5.04
CA VAL A 60 -1.98 5.19 6.07
C VAL A 60 -2.63 4.95 7.43
N PHE A 61 -3.95 4.80 7.47
CA PHE A 61 -4.68 4.50 8.69
C PHE A 61 -4.25 3.16 9.32
N VAL A 62 -4.12 2.10 8.51
CA VAL A 62 -3.65 0.78 8.97
C VAL A 62 -2.20 0.86 9.46
N ALA A 63 -1.32 1.54 8.74
CA ALA A 63 0.07 1.73 9.16
C ALA A 63 0.18 2.48 10.50
N ALA A 64 -0.64 3.52 10.69
CA ALA A 64 -0.72 4.24 11.96
C ALA A 64 -1.24 3.36 13.10
N PHE A 65 -2.26 2.52 12.83
CA PHE A 65 -2.79 1.59 13.81
C PHE A 65 -1.74 0.58 14.28
N VAL A 66 -0.99 -0.03 13.36
CA VAL A 66 0.12 -0.94 13.69
C VAL A 66 1.21 -0.23 14.49
N ARG A 67 1.58 1.00 14.09
CA ARG A 67 2.57 1.83 14.81
C ARG A 67 2.13 2.18 16.23
N SER A 68 0.83 2.35 16.47
CA SER A 68 0.23 2.55 17.80
C SER A 68 0.04 1.26 18.60
N HIS A 69 0.55 0.12 18.11
CA HIS A 69 0.33 -1.20 18.72
C HIS A 69 -1.17 -1.53 18.92
N GLY A 70 -2.03 -1.03 18.03
CA GLY A 70 -3.47 -1.21 18.10
C GLY A 70 -4.19 -0.28 19.09
N SER A 71 -3.53 0.74 19.64
CA SER A 71 -4.12 1.66 20.62
C SER A 71 -5.13 2.62 19.98
N ILE A 72 -6.43 2.36 20.17
CA ILE A 72 -7.50 3.25 19.68
C ILE A 72 -7.34 4.67 20.25
N LYS A 73 -6.92 4.79 21.51
CA LYS A 73 -6.72 6.10 22.17
C LYS A 73 -5.62 6.92 21.50
N GLU A 74 -4.55 6.28 21.04
CA GLU A 74 -3.49 6.96 20.28
C GLU A 74 -3.95 7.33 18.88
N MET A 75 -4.76 6.49 18.25
CA MET A 75 -5.40 6.80 16.98
C MET A 75 -6.33 8.02 17.10
N GLU A 76 -7.16 8.11 18.14
CA GLU A 76 -8.01 9.28 18.39
C GLU A 76 -7.19 10.58 18.45
N ARG A 77 -6.07 10.56 19.18
CA ARG A 77 -5.16 11.72 19.26
C ARG A 77 -4.50 12.03 17.93
N THR A 78 -4.05 11.01 17.19
CA THR A 78 -3.31 11.17 15.93
C THR A 78 -4.20 11.72 14.83
N PHE A 79 -5.44 11.22 14.73
CA PHE A 79 -6.38 11.60 13.68
C PHE A 79 -7.34 12.72 14.10
N GLY A 80 -7.35 13.10 15.39
CA GLY A 80 -8.24 14.15 15.91
C GLY A 80 -9.73 13.79 15.82
N VAL A 81 -10.05 12.51 15.89
CA VAL A 81 -11.44 12.00 15.77
C VAL A 81 -11.83 11.17 16.98
N SER A 82 -13.12 10.97 17.16
CA SER A 82 -13.67 10.21 18.29
C SER A 82 -13.48 8.70 18.14
N TYR A 83 -13.51 7.99 19.27
CA TYR A 83 -13.48 6.53 19.33
C TYR A 83 -14.46 5.85 18.36
N PRO A 84 -15.76 6.24 18.27
CA PRO A 84 -16.68 5.64 17.30
C PRO A 84 -16.21 5.79 15.84
N THR A 85 -15.57 6.90 15.49
CA THR A 85 -15.00 7.13 14.14
C THR A 85 -13.84 6.18 13.86
N ILE A 86 -12.92 5.99 14.81
CA ILE A 86 -11.83 5.02 14.66
C ILE A 86 -12.38 3.60 14.50
N LYS A 87 -13.31 3.20 15.37
CA LYS A 87 -13.87 1.84 15.37
C LYS A 87 -14.67 1.53 14.11
N SER A 88 -15.49 2.47 13.64
CA SER A 88 -16.25 2.29 12.39
C SER A 88 -15.33 2.18 11.17
N ARG A 89 -14.26 2.97 11.12
CA ARG A 89 -13.26 2.87 10.05
C ARG A 89 -12.50 1.54 10.09
N LEU A 90 -12.05 1.08 11.26
CA LEU A 90 -11.43 -0.23 11.44
C LEU A 90 -12.35 -1.35 10.95
N LYS A 91 -13.64 -1.30 11.35
CA LYS A 91 -14.64 -2.29 10.92
C LYS A 91 -14.78 -2.32 9.40
N ARG A 92 -14.96 -1.15 8.75
CA ARG A 92 -15.07 -1.05 7.28
C ARG A 92 -13.84 -1.61 6.57
N ILE A 93 -12.64 -1.31 7.06
CA ILE A 93 -11.40 -1.83 6.46
C ILE A 93 -11.31 -3.34 6.67
N ALA A 94 -11.62 -3.84 7.87
CA ALA A 94 -11.60 -5.28 8.16
C ALA A 94 -12.57 -6.06 7.24
N GLU A 95 -13.76 -5.52 6.98
CA GLU A 95 -14.75 -6.10 6.05
C GLU A 95 -14.24 -6.20 4.59
N SER A 96 -13.21 -5.42 4.22
CA SER A 96 -12.58 -5.49 2.90
C SER A 96 -11.40 -6.46 2.82
N LEU A 97 -10.99 -7.06 3.94
CA LEU A 97 -9.85 -7.95 4.05
C LEU A 97 -10.33 -9.40 4.29
N ASP A 98 -10.58 -10.16 3.23
CA ASP A 98 -11.15 -11.53 3.28
C ASP A 98 -10.29 -12.57 4.02
N PHE A 99 -9.04 -12.25 4.40
CA PHE A 99 -8.14 -13.20 5.07
C PHE A 99 -8.38 -13.35 6.57
N VAL A 100 -9.20 -12.50 7.20
CA VAL A 100 -9.53 -12.61 8.63
C VAL A 100 -10.91 -13.24 8.80
N ALA A 101 -11.08 -14.45 8.25
CA ALA A 101 -12.11 -15.33 8.76
C ALA A 101 -11.65 -15.81 10.14
N ASP A 102 -12.51 -15.63 11.14
CA ASP A 102 -12.28 -15.93 12.55
C ASP A 102 -11.54 -17.28 12.74
N ALA A 103 -10.34 -17.21 13.32
CA ALA A 103 -9.63 -18.35 13.90
C ALA A 103 -9.88 -18.39 15.41
#